data_AF-A0A1F2YN93-F1
#
_entry.id   AF-A0A1F2YN93-F1
#
_cell.length_a   1.000
_cell.length_b   1.000
_cell.length_c   1.000
_cell.angle_alpha   90.00
_cell.angle_beta   90.00
_cell.angle_gamma   90.00
#
_symmetry.space_group_name_H-M   'P 1'
#
loop_
_entity.id
_entity.type
_entity.pdbx_description
1 polymer ?
#
loop_
_entity_poly.entity_id
_entity_poly.type
_entity_poly.pdbx_seq_one_letter_code
_entity_poly.pdbx_strand_id
1 'polypeptide(L)'
;MGNLIATAIAIALVAVTTMIAAYYGGGVFRGYLSDASASRLMAEQEQILSAITMFEDDSGKTLQDSCTANGLLLELDCLVNEEYLSDLPGAPAQVWNILNNELRTIIGNDTKAENTCQSTRSRLGFDGPILPCCVESGNPSNPMACTSRTAAANPAMDPRDPCCTEP
;
A
#
# COMPACT_ATOMS: atom_id res chain seq x y z
N MET A 1 -32.43 -45.36 -22.55
CA MET A 1 -31.21 -44.82 -23.19
C MET A 1 -31.21 -43.31 -23.36
N GLY A 2 -32.36 -42.62 -23.38
CA GLY A 2 -32.43 -41.14 -23.45
C GLY A 2 -31.81 -40.39 -22.25
N ASN A 3 -31.77 -41.00 -21.06
CA ASN A 3 -31.16 -40.38 -19.87
C ASN A 3 -29.64 -40.21 -19.96
N LEU A 4 -28.93 -41.04 -20.73
CA LEU A 4 -27.46 -40.92 -20.89
C LEU A 4 -27.07 -39.70 -21.73
N ILE A 5 -27.89 -39.35 -22.73
CA ILE A 5 -27.65 -38.20 -23.59
C ILE A 5 -27.92 -36.90 -22.81
N ALA A 6 -28.98 -36.86 -22.01
CA ALA A 6 -29.30 -35.70 -21.18
C ALA A 6 -28.20 -35.41 -20.14
N THR A 7 -27.63 -36.44 -19.50
CA THR A 7 -26.53 -36.26 -18.54
C THR A 7 -25.23 -35.81 -19.22
N ALA A 8 -24.94 -36.31 -20.43
CA ALA A 8 -23.75 -35.90 -21.17
C ALA A 8 -23.81 -34.42 -21.60
N ILE A 9 -24.98 -33.95 -22.04
CA ILE A 9 -25.21 -32.55 -22.40
C ILE A 9 -25.12 -31.65 -21.15
N ALA A 10 -25.66 -32.08 -20.00
CA ALA A 10 -25.57 -31.32 -18.75
C ALA A 10 -24.12 -31.12 -18.28
N ILE A 11 -23.29 -32.18 -18.35
CA ILE A 11 -21.87 -32.10 -17.98
C ILE A 11 -21.11 -31.16 -18.94
N ALA A 12 -21.40 -31.24 -20.24
CA ALA A 12 -20.79 -30.35 -21.23
C ALA A 12 -21.14 -28.87 -20.98
N LEU A 13 -22.39 -28.56 -20.62
CA LEU A 13 -22.82 -27.21 -20.28
C LEU A 13 -22.12 -26.68 -19.03
N VAL A 14 -22.02 -27.48 -17.97
CA VAL A 14 -21.31 -27.09 -16.75
C VAL A 14 -19.83 -26.81 -17.07
N ALA A 15 -19.18 -27.66 -17.86
CA ALA A 15 -17.77 -27.47 -18.25
C ALA A 15 -17.54 -26.18 -19.06
N VAL A 16 -18.47 -25.81 -19.94
CA VAL A 16 -18.37 -24.54 -20.69
C VAL A 16 -18.56 -23.34 -19.76
N THR A 17 -19.53 -23.38 -18.85
CA THR A 17 -19.75 -22.29 -17.90
C THR A 17 -18.57 -22.07 -16.95
N THR A 18 -17.91 -23.15 -16.49
CA THR A 18 -16.73 -23.04 -15.64
C THR A 18 -15.53 -22.49 -16.40
N MET A 19 -15.34 -22.85 -17.67
CA MET A 19 -14.30 -22.24 -18.52
C MET A 19 -14.52 -20.74 -18.73
N ILE A 20 -15.75 -20.33 -19.00
CA ILE A 20 -16.09 -18.90 -19.13
C ILE A 20 -15.82 -18.17 -17.81
N ALA A 21 -16.24 -18.73 -16.67
CA ALA A 21 -15.99 -18.13 -15.36
C ALA A 21 -14.49 -18.06 -15.03
N ALA A 22 -13.69 -19.07 -15.38
CA ALA A 22 -12.25 -19.05 -15.17
C ALA A 22 -11.54 -18.02 -16.06
N TYR A 23 -11.96 -17.91 -17.33
CA TYR A 23 -11.33 -17.01 -18.29
C TYR A 23 -11.70 -15.53 -18.05
N TYR A 24 -12.98 -15.25 -17.79
CA TYR A 24 -13.47 -13.88 -17.56
C TYR A 24 -13.41 -13.45 -16.09
N GLY A 25 -13.47 -14.38 -15.14
CA GLY A 25 -13.41 -14.06 -13.70
C GLY A 25 -12.01 -13.70 -13.21
N GLY A 26 -10.95 -14.18 -13.88
CA GLY A 26 -9.57 -13.93 -13.47
C GLY A 26 -9.17 -12.45 -13.47
N GLY A 27 -9.66 -11.65 -14.43
CA GLY A 27 -9.38 -10.21 -14.50
C GLY A 27 -10.04 -9.42 -13.37
N VAL A 28 -11.33 -9.70 -13.11
CA VAL A 28 -12.10 -9.02 -12.07
C VAL A 28 -11.58 -9.37 -10.67
N PHE A 29 -11.21 -10.64 -10.44
CA PHE A 29 -10.64 -11.08 -9.18
C PHE A 29 -9.31 -10.38 -8.83
N ARG A 30 -8.46 -10.12 -9.84
CA ARG A 30 -7.20 -9.38 -9.64
C ARG A 30 -7.45 -7.95 -9.20
N GLY A 31 -8.45 -7.27 -9.77
CA GLY A 31 -8.85 -5.93 -9.33
C GLY A 31 -9.38 -5.91 -7.89
N TYR A 32 -10.20 -6.90 -7.51
CA TYR A 32 -10.67 -6.99 -6.12
C TYR A 32 -9.55 -7.20 -5.12
N LEU A 33 -8.51 -7.95 -5.48
CA LEU A 33 -7.35 -8.15 -4.62
C LEU A 33 -6.55 -6.86 -4.42
N SER A 34 -6.30 -6.09 -5.49
CA SER A 34 -5.59 -4.80 -5.35
C SER A 34 -6.41 -3.79 -4.54
N ASP A 35 -7.73 -3.76 -4.73
CA ASP A 35 -8.63 -2.87 -3.98
C ASP A 35 -8.70 -3.26 -2.49
N ALA A 36 -8.73 -4.55 -2.19
CA ALA A 36 -8.68 -5.03 -0.81
C ALA A 36 -7.34 -4.69 -0.15
N SER A 37 -6.22 -4.86 -0.88
CA SER A 37 -4.89 -4.46 -0.41
C SER A 37 -4.79 -2.94 -0.18
N ALA A 38 -5.32 -2.13 -1.08
CA ALA A 38 -5.37 -0.67 -0.93
C ALA A 38 -6.21 -0.27 0.29
N SER A 39 -7.39 -0.86 0.47
CA SER A 39 -8.26 -0.61 1.62
C SER A 39 -7.56 -0.95 2.94
N ARG A 40 -6.84 -2.08 2.96
CA ARG A 40 -6.07 -2.50 4.11
C ARG A 40 -4.99 -1.46 4.44
N LEU A 41 -4.18 -1.05 3.47
CA LEU A 41 -3.13 -0.05 3.68
C LEU A 41 -3.67 1.27 4.24
N MET A 42 -4.80 1.76 3.71
CA MET A 42 -5.45 2.97 4.23
C MET A 42 -5.91 2.79 5.68
N ALA A 43 -6.50 1.65 6.03
CA ALA A 43 -6.91 1.36 7.40
C ALA A 43 -5.71 1.26 8.36
N GLU A 44 -4.61 0.63 7.94
CA GLU A 44 -3.37 0.56 8.73
C GLU A 44 -2.78 1.96 8.94
N GLN A 45 -2.76 2.79 7.90
CA GLN A 45 -2.34 4.20 8.00
C GLN A 45 -3.21 4.99 8.98
N GLU A 46 -4.53 4.89 8.90
CA GLU A 46 -5.44 5.59 9.80
C GLU A 46 -5.25 5.16 11.26
N GLN A 47 -5.01 3.88 11.52
CA GLN A 47 -4.71 3.38 12.87
C GLN A 47 -3.42 3.98 13.41
N ILE A 48 -2.35 4.00 12.61
CA ILE A 48 -1.07 4.58 13.01
C ILE A 48 -1.21 6.09 13.25
N LEU A 49 -1.84 6.82 12.34
CA LEU A 49 -2.06 8.26 12.50
C LEU A 49 -2.88 8.56 13.76
N SER A 50 -3.93 7.78 14.02
CA SER A 50 -4.71 7.93 15.26
C SER A 50 -3.85 7.72 16.50
N ALA A 51 -3.02 6.67 16.53
CA ALA A 51 -2.12 6.38 17.64
C ALA A 51 -1.09 7.50 17.85
N ILE A 52 -0.53 8.05 16.78
CA ILE A 52 0.37 9.20 16.82
C ILE A 52 -0.33 10.41 17.44
N THR A 53 -1.54 10.74 16.98
CA THR A 53 -2.26 11.91 17.51
C THR A 53 -2.61 11.75 18.99
N MET A 54 -2.95 10.53 19.43
CA MET A 54 -3.21 10.25 20.85
C MET A 54 -1.95 10.36 21.69
N PHE A 55 -0.81 9.86 21.18
CA PHE A 55 0.48 9.99 21.83
C PHE A 55 0.90 11.46 21.99
N GLU A 56 0.77 12.27 20.94
CA GLU A 56 1.14 13.69 20.98
C GLU A 56 0.24 14.49 21.93
N ASP A 57 -1.05 14.18 21.99
CA ASP A 57 -2.02 14.83 22.89
C ASP A 57 -1.77 14.48 24.36
N ASP A 58 -1.49 13.21 24.67
CA ASP A 58 -1.32 12.73 26.04
C ASP A 58 0.08 13.02 26.61
N SER A 59 1.13 12.82 25.82
CA SER A 59 2.51 13.06 26.26
C SER A 59 2.94 14.52 26.18
N GLY A 60 2.27 15.33 25.34
CA GLY A 60 2.68 16.69 25.00
C GLY A 60 4.02 16.78 24.27
N LYS A 61 4.54 15.64 23.77
CA LYS A 61 5.81 15.53 23.05
C LYS A 61 5.56 15.12 21.61
N THR A 62 6.46 15.49 20.72
CA THR A 62 6.44 14.96 19.35
C THR A 62 7.04 13.57 19.32
N LEU A 63 6.70 12.76 18.31
CA LEU A 63 7.33 11.45 18.14
C LEU A 63 8.87 11.54 18.06
N GLN A 64 9.39 12.64 17.51
CA GLN A 64 10.82 12.85 17.35
C GLN A 64 11.56 12.99 18.69
N ASP A 65 10.86 13.40 19.74
CA ASP A 65 11.44 13.58 21.09
C ASP A 65 11.49 12.27 21.89
N SER A 66 10.59 11.33 21.61
CA SER A 66 10.39 10.11 22.42
C SER A 66 10.81 8.83 21.70
N CYS A 67 10.75 8.78 20.38
CA CYS A 67 11.09 7.60 19.60
C CYS A 67 12.56 7.63 19.16
N THR A 68 13.22 6.46 19.15
CA THR A 68 14.60 6.34 18.70
C THR A 68 14.69 6.68 17.21
N ALA A 69 15.32 7.81 16.89
CA ALA A 69 15.61 8.18 15.52
C ALA A 69 16.92 7.52 15.06
N ASN A 70 16.85 6.60 14.09
CA ASN A 70 18.01 6.06 13.40
C ASN A 70 18.33 6.96 12.19
N GLY A 71 18.72 8.21 12.47
CA GLY A 71 18.94 9.24 11.46
C GLY A 71 17.65 9.92 11.02
N LEU A 72 17.32 9.85 9.72
CA LEU A 72 16.09 10.42 9.15
C LEU A 72 14.88 9.46 9.27
N LEU A 73 15.12 8.22 9.69
CA LEU A 73 14.09 7.21 9.90
C LEU A 73 13.71 7.17 11.37
N LEU A 74 12.42 7.40 11.64
CA LEU A 74 11.84 7.25 12.96
C LEU A 74 11.10 5.91 13.03
N GLU A 75 11.49 5.08 13.98
CA GLU A 75 10.86 3.79 14.25
C GLU A 75 9.63 3.99 15.14
N LEU A 76 8.52 3.32 14.80
CA LEU A 76 7.24 3.43 15.51
C LEU A 76 7.13 2.49 16.72
N ASP A 77 8.19 1.77 17.08
CA ASP A 77 8.21 0.83 18.21
C ASP A 77 7.90 1.52 19.55
N CYS A 78 8.19 2.81 19.67
CA CYS A 78 7.80 3.63 20.82
C CYS A 78 6.28 3.62 21.07
N LEU A 79 5.46 3.64 20.01
CA LEU A 79 4.00 3.62 20.15
C LEU A 79 3.49 2.28 20.69
N VAL A 80 4.22 1.20 20.40
CA VAL A 80 3.92 -0.13 20.95
C VAL A 80 4.38 -0.21 22.40
N ASN A 81 5.58 0.28 22.70
CA ASN A 81 6.14 0.27 24.06
C ASN A 81 5.35 1.13 25.05
N GLU A 82 4.77 2.24 24.58
CA GLU A 82 3.93 3.14 25.36
C GLU A 82 2.44 2.76 25.31
N GLU A 83 2.10 1.55 24.84
CA GLU A 83 0.75 0.96 24.82
C GLU A 83 -0.31 1.70 23.97
N TYR A 84 0.07 2.65 23.10
CA TYR A 84 -0.85 3.26 22.12
C TYR A 84 -1.20 2.33 20.96
N LEU A 85 -0.33 1.36 20.68
CA LEU A 85 -0.56 0.26 19.74
C LEU A 85 -0.25 -1.07 20.43
N SER A 86 -1.08 -2.09 20.19
CA SER A 86 -0.78 -3.45 20.67
C SER A 86 0.31 -4.14 19.84
N ASP A 87 0.39 -3.79 18.56
CA ASP A 87 1.39 -4.25 17.58
C ASP A 87 1.38 -3.27 16.39
N LEU A 88 2.46 -3.24 15.61
CA LEU A 88 2.49 -2.46 14.37
C LEU A 88 1.66 -3.17 13.30
N PRO A 89 0.65 -2.49 12.72
CA PRO A 89 -0.19 -3.11 11.70
C PRO A 89 0.61 -3.28 10.40
N GLY A 90 0.61 -4.50 9.85
CA GLY A 90 1.31 -4.78 8.60
C GLY A 90 1.63 -6.26 8.44
N ALA A 91 2.00 -6.68 7.23
CA ALA A 91 2.70 -7.95 7.05
C ALA A 91 4.16 -7.82 7.53
N PRO A 92 4.86 -8.90 7.90
CA PRO A 92 6.26 -8.82 8.36
C PRO A 92 7.25 -8.25 7.33
N ALA A 93 6.86 -8.16 6.05
CA ALA A 93 7.63 -7.49 5.00
C ALA A 93 7.25 -6.01 4.78
N GLN A 94 6.19 -5.54 5.43
CA GLN A 94 5.67 -4.18 5.36
C GLN A 94 6.04 -3.47 6.65
N VAL A 95 7.15 -2.74 6.63
CA VAL A 95 7.57 -1.93 7.77
C VAL A 95 7.08 -0.52 7.55
N TRP A 96 6.22 -0.06 8.45
CA TRP A 96 5.84 1.34 8.52
C TRP A 96 6.95 2.14 9.20
N ASN A 97 7.28 3.28 8.64
CA ASN A 97 8.27 4.20 9.19
C ASN A 97 7.88 5.64 8.90
N ILE A 98 8.37 6.57 9.71
CA ILE A 98 8.22 8.00 9.42
C ILE A 98 9.54 8.50 8.85
N LEU A 99 9.47 9.13 7.68
CA LEU A 99 10.61 9.77 7.00
C LEU A 99 10.19 11.19 6.64
N ASN A 100 10.96 12.20 7.05
CA ASN A 100 10.65 13.61 6.77
C ASN A 100 9.22 14.03 7.18
N ASN A 101 8.74 13.54 8.33
CA ASN A 101 7.38 13.77 8.82
C ASN A 101 6.25 13.18 7.93
N GLU A 102 6.59 12.22 7.07
CA GLU A 102 5.63 11.47 6.25
C GLU A 102 5.62 10.01 6.68
N LEU A 103 4.44 9.44 6.86
CA LEU A 103 4.28 8.02 7.14
C LEU A 103 4.41 7.22 5.84
N ARG A 104 5.38 6.29 5.81
CA ARG A 104 5.71 5.50 4.62
C ARG A 104 5.71 4.00 4.94
N THR A 105 5.41 3.18 3.93
CA THR A 105 5.54 1.73 3.98
C THR A 105 5.98 1.17 2.62
N ILE A 106 6.57 -0.02 2.65
CA ILE A 106 7.04 -0.74 1.46
C ILE A 106 5.96 -1.76 1.05
N ILE A 107 5.37 -1.59 -0.13
CA ILE A 107 4.29 -2.48 -0.62
C ILE A 107 4.85 -3.63 -1.48
N GLY A 108 6.03 -3.45 -2.07
CA GLY A 108 6.66 -4.39 -3.02
C GLY A 108 7.07 -3.69 -4.32
N ASN A 109 7.55 -4.47 -5.29
CA ASN A 109 7.97 -4.00 -6.62
C ASN A 109 7.37 -4.81 -7.78
N ASP A 110 6.35 -5.63 -7.50
CA ASP A 110 5.68 -6.44 -8.50
C ASP A 110 4.45 -5.73 -9.08
N THR A 111 3.86 -6.29 -10.14
CA THR A 111 2.63 -5.76 -10.75
C THR A 111 1.48 -5.68 -9.73
N LYS A 112 1.50 -6.49 -8.67
CA LYS A 112 0.50 -6.43 -7.60
C LYS A 112 0.68 -5.15 -6.77
N ALA A 113 1.91 -4.81 -6.39
CA ALA A 113 2.23 -3.56 -5.70
C ALA A 113 1.84 -2.35 -6.56
N GLU A 114 2.12 -2.37 -7.86
CA GLU A 114 1.72 -1.30 -8.79
C GLU A 114 0.19 -1.13 -8.85
N ASN A 115 -0.56 -2.23 -9.03
CA ASN A 115 -2.03 -2.18 -9.04
C ASN A 115 -2.60 -1.71 -7.70
N THR A 116 -2.03 -2.18 -6.59
CA THR A 116 -2.43 -1.75 -5.24
C THR A 116 -2.22 -0.24 -5.09
N CYS A 117 -1.09 0.24 -5.57
CA CYS A 117 -0.74 1.64 -5.54
C CYS A 117 -1.69 2.49 -6.38
N GLN A 118 -1.99 2.06 -7.61
CA GLN A 118 -2.98 2.74 -8.46
C GLN A 118 -4.38 2.77 -7.83
N SER A 119 -4.82 1.66 -7.24
CA SER A 119 -6.09 1.58 -6.50
C SER A 119 -6.13 2.56 -5.33
N THR A 120 -5.05 2.69 -4.55
CA THR A 120 -4.96 3.67 -3.45
C THR A 120 -5.03 5.11 -3.97
N ARG A 121 -4.28 5.43 -5.04
CA ARG A 121 -4.30 6.76 -5.69
C ARG A 121 -5.70 7.15 -6.13
N SER A 122 -6.38 6.26 -6.86
CA SER A 122 -7.73 6.53 -7.38
C SER A 122 -8.74 6.79 -6.24
N ARG A 123 -8.61 6.07 -5.12
CA ARG A 123 -9.47 6.29 -3.93
C ARG A 123 -9.25 7.65 -3.27
N LEU A 124 -8.05 8.19 -3.37
CA LEU A 124 -7.74 9.55 -2.89
C LEU A 124 -8.04 10.63 -3.94
N GLY A 125 -8.57 10.27 -5.10
CA GLY A 125 -8.89 11.19 -6.19
C GLY A 125 -7.72 11.53 -7.13
N PHE A 126 -6.64 10.74 -7.09
CA PHE A 126 -5.51 10.88 -8.01
C PHE A 126 -5.68 9.95 -9.22
N ASP A 127 -6.17 10.51 -10.34
CA ASP A 127 -6.43 9.75 -11.58
C ASP A 127 -5.27 9.78 -12.59
N GLY A 128 -4.13 10.38 -12.22
CA GLY A 128 -2.95 10.50 -13.07
C GLY A 128 -2.11 9.21 -13.16
N PRO A 129 -1.22 9.09 -14.17
CA PRO A 129 -0.28 7.99 -14.26
C PRO A 129 0.63 7.93 -13.03
N ILE A 130 1.00 6.73 -12.60
CA ILE A 130 2.03 6.55 -11.56
C ILE A 130 3.33 7.12 -12.11
N LEU A 131 3.86 8.14 -11.43
CA LEU A 131 5.17 8.70 -11.74
C LEU A 131 6.25 7.99 -10.89
N PRO A 132 7.48 7.87 -11.41
CA PRO A 132 8.58 7.37 -10.63
C PRO A 132 8.86 8.28 -9.42
N CYS A 133 9.23 7.71 -8.26
CA CYS A 133 9.57 8.50 -7.07
C CYS A 133 10.72 9.46 -7.38
N CYS A 134 10.52 10.76 -7.16
CA CYS A 134 11.66 11.66 -6.99
C CYS A 134 12.10 11.56 -5.52
N VAL A 135 13.37 11.25 -5.24
CA VAL A 135 13.96 11.49 -3.91
C VAL A 135 14.76 12.78 -4.01
N GLU A 136 14.72 13.63 -2.99
CA GLU A 136 15.56 14.83 -2.91
C GLU A 136 17.04 14.45 -3.09
N SER A 137 17.55 14.72 -4.27
CA SER A 137 18.99 14.81 -4.51
C SER A 137 19.51 15.94 -3.63
N GLY A 138 20.42 15.65 -2.71
CA GLY A 138 21.20 16.67 -1.99
C GLY A 138 22.09 17.54 -2.91
N ASN A 139 21.87 17.50 -4.23
CA ASN A 139 22.53 18.31 -5.24
C ASN A 139 21.50 19.23 -5.93
N PRO A 140 21.49 20.55 -5.65
CA PRO A 140 20.51 21.49 -6.19
C PRO A 140 20.64 21.73 -7.71
N SER A 141 21.61 21.09 -8.37
CA SER A 141 21.93 21.34 -9.77
C SER A 141 21.44 20.25 -10.73
N ASN A 142 20.87 19.15 -10.23
CA ASN A 142 20.50 18.01 -11.07
C ASN A 142 19.21 17.32 -10.56
N PRO A 143 18.03 17.64 -11.11
CA PRO A 143 16.74 17.18 -10.58
C PRO A 143 16.30 15.76 -11.00
N MET A 144 17.19 14.91 -11.53
CA MET A 144 16.80 13.60 -12.10
C MET A 144 17.79 12.46 -11.81
N ALA A 145 17.89 12.02 -10.56
CA ALA A 145 18.56 10.75 -10.25
C ALA A 145 17.81 10.02 -9.11
N CYS A 146 17.13 8.93 -9.44
CA CYS A 146 16.31 8.12 -8.53
C CYS A 146 17.07 6.86 -8.13
N THR A 147 17.22 6.57 -6.83
CA THR A 147 17.82 5.32 -6.35
C THR A 147 17.06 4.72 -5.15
N SER A 148 16.38 3.60 -5.41
CA SER A 148 16.25 2.38 -4.60
C SER A 148 15.85 2.44 -3.09
N ARG A 149 14.64 2.87 -2.68
CA ARG A 149 13.56 2.05 -2.05
C ARG A 149 12.13 2.59 -2.27
N THR A 150 11.18 1.70 -2.56
CA THR A 150 9.75 1.99 -2.71
C THR A 150 9.18 2.59 -1.43
N ALA A 151 8.92 3.88 -1.46
CA ALA A 151 8.35 4.61 -0.34
C ALA A 151 7.33 5.61 -0.87
N ALA A 152 6.14 5.61 -0.27
CA ALA A 152 5.06 6.55 -0.52
C ALA A 152 5.45 7.98 -0.11
N ALA A 153 6.13 8.73 -0.98
CA ALA A 153 5.94 10.17 -1.16
C ALA A 153 6.96 10.75 -2.15
N ASN A 154 6.43 11.52 -3.10
CA ASN A 154 7.13 12.22 -4.17
C ASN A 154 7.01 13.75 -3.94
N PRO A 155 8.12 14.48 -3.78
CA PRO A 155 8.14 15.93 -3.56
C PRO A 155 7.79 16.77 -4.80
N ALA A 156 7.67 16.19 -6.00
CA ALA A 156 7.19 16.86 -7.21
C ALA A 156 5.67 16.67 -7.45
N MET A 157 5.00 15.91 -6.60
CA MET A 157 3.54 15.71 -6.59
C MET A 157 2.95 16.36 -5.33
N ASP A 158 1.61 16.43 -5.25
CA ASP A 158 0.94 16.76 -3.98
C ASP A 158 1.56 15.90 -2.87
N PRO A 159 2.04 16.46 -1.75
CA PRO A 159 2.58 15.70 -0.62
C PRO A 159 1.64 14.59 -0.11
N ARG A 160 0.37 14.61 -0.53
CA ARG A 160 -0.67 13.63 -0.24
C ARG A 160 -0.72 12.45 -1.21
N ASP A 161 0.11 12.40 -2.26
CA ASP A 161 0.14 11.30 -3.21
C ASP A 161 0.84 10.08 -2.59
N PRO A 162 0.10 8.98 -2.31
CA PRO A 162 0.58 7.89 -1.44
C PRO A 162 1.51 6.92 -2.16
N CYS A 163 1.98 7.26 -3.36
CA CYS A 163 2.31 6.23 -4.33
C CYS A 163 3.39 6.65 -5.31
N CYS A 164 4.54 6.02 -5.15
CA CYS A 164 5.70 6.28 -5.96
C CYS A 164 6.41 4.94 -6.22
N THR A 165 6.71 4.65 -7.48
CA THR A 165 7.46 3.45 -7.90
C THR A 165 8.88 3.82 -8.24
N GLU A 166 9.84 2.97 -7.90
CA GLU A 166 11.21 3.18 -8.35
C GLU A 166 11.47 2.44 -9.64
N PRO A 167 12.35 2.98 -10.51
CA PRO A 167 12.81 2.25 -11.68
C PRO A 167 13.68 1.04 -11.33
#